data_AF-A0A532DGV9-F1
#
_entry.id   AF-A0A532DGV9-F1
#
_cell.length_a   1.000
_cell.length_b   1.000
_cell.length_c   1.000
_cell.angle_alpha   90.00
_cell.angle_beta   90.00
_cell.angle_gamma   90.00
#
_symmetry.space_group_name_H-M   'P 1'
#
loop_
_entity.id
_entity.type
_entity.pdbx_description
1 polymer ?
#
loop_
_entity_poly.entity_id
_entity_poly.type
_entity_poly.pdbx_seq_one_letter_code
_entity_poly.pdbx_strand_id
1 'polypeptide(L)'
;MNQEQFGAFWIQLKAPLKAKWEKITDADLLEIAGSLVTFTAVLVKRYGATENDAVNTWANRRYSHWSGNYTSKYADPVKVA
;
A
#
# COMPACT_ATOMS: atom_id res chain seq x y z
N MET A 1 4.38 -0.88 -8.08
CA MET A 1 4.88 0.50 -8.22
C MET A 1 6.36 0.56 -7.83
N ASN A 2 7.13 1.48 -8.41
CA ASN A 2 8.51 1.77 -8.02
C ASN A 2 8.57 2.87 -6.93
N GLN A 3 9.77 3.22 -6.45
CA GLN A 3 9.97 4.24 -5.40
C GLN A 3 9.40 5.62 -5.78
N GLU A 4 9.66 6.10 -6.99
CA GLU A 4 9.19 7.42 -7.45
C GLU A 4 7.65 7.49 -7.48
N GLN A 5 7.04 6.44 -8.04
CA GLN A 5 5.58 6.27 -8.10
C GLN A 5 4.96 6.21 -6.70
N PHE A 6 5.58 5.46 -5.79
CA PHE A 6 5.11 5.36 -4.40
C PHE A 6 5.20 6.71 -3.68
N GLY A 7 6.29 7.44 -3.84
CA GLY A 7 6.48 8.77 -3.26
C GLY A 7 5.42 9.76 -3.74
N ALA A 8 5.15 9.82 -5.05
CA ALA A 8 4.10 10.67 -5.61
C ALA A 8 2.69 10.29 -5.11
N PHE A 9 2.42 9.00 -4.96
CA PHE A 9 1.13 8.49 -4.51
C PHE A 9 0.92 8.59 -2.98
N TRP A 10 1.99 8.77 -2.20
CA TRP A 10 1.96 8.67 -0.74
C TRP A 10 0.90 9.55 -0.06
N ILE A 11 0.75 10.80 -0.52
CA ILE A 11 -0.24 11.74 0.04
C ILE A 11 -1.67 11.20 -0.08
N GLN A 12 -1.97 10.46 -1.16
CA GLN A 12 -3.27 9.83 -1.41
C GLN A 12 -3.42 8.48 -0.69
N LEU A 13 -2.31 7.84 -0.32
CA LEU A 13 -2.29 6.51 0.30
C LEU A 13 -2.35 6.56 1.84
N LYS A 14 -1.71 7.53 2.50
CA LYS A 14 -1.50 7.51 3.96
C LYS A 14 -2.78 7.43 4.80
N ALA A 15 -3.80 8.23 4.49
CA ALA A 15 -5.07 8.23 5.20
C ALA A 15 -5.85 6.91 5.04
N PRO A 16 -6.06 6.40 3.80
CA PRO A 16 -6.75 5.13 3.60
C PRO A 16 -5.94 3.92 4.08
N LEU A 17 -4.61 3.98 4.06
CA LEU A 17 -3.76 2.94 4.64
C LEU A 17 -4.09 2.78 6.14
N LYS A 18 -4.08 3.88 6.91
CA LYS A 18 -4.46 3.87 8.33
C LYS A 18 -5.90 3.42 8.57
N ALA A 19 -6.84 3.87 7.75
CA ALA A 19 -8.25 3.52 7.90
C ALA A 19 -8.54 2.03 7.65
N LYS A 20 -7.81 1.41 6.72
CA LYS A 20 -8.03 0.00 6.31
C LYS A 20 -7.25 -1.01 7.16
N TRP A 21 -6.10 -0.61 7.70
CA TRP A 21 -5.12 -1.48 8.32
C TRP A 21 -4.84 -1.05 9.77
N GLU A 22 -5.54 -1.69 10.71
CA GLU A 22 -5.59 -1.33 12.14
C GLU A 22 -4.24 -1.32 12.88
N LYS A 23 -3.24 -2.11 12.44
CA LYS A 23 -1.91 -2.15 13.07
C LYS A 23 -1.00 -1.01 12.58
N ILE A 24 -1.43 -0.22 11.58
CA ILE A 24 -0.70 0.96 11.11
C ILE A 24 -1.06 2.16 11.99
N THR A 25 -0.05 2.75 12.61
CA THR A 25 -0.18 3.90 13.50
C THR A 25 0.25 5.21 12.80
N ASP A 26 -0.08 6.36 13.39
CA ASP A 26 0.41 7.65 12.90
C ASP A 26 1.94 7.74 12.88
N ALA A 27 2.61 7.12 13.87
CA ALA A 27 4.06 7.05 13.93
C ALA A 27 4.64 6.28 12.74
N ASP A 28 3.99 5.18 12.34
CA ASP A 28 4.40 4.42 11.16
C ASP A 28 4.24 5.25 9.87
N LEU A 29 3.13 6.01 9.74
CA LEU A 29 2.95 6.89 8.58
C LEU A 29 4.05 7.97 8.50
N LEU A 30 4.43 8.53 9.64
CA LEU A 30 5.52 9.49 9.73
C LEU A 30 6.87 8.85 9.37
N GLU A 31 7.11 7.62 9.81
CA GLU A 31 8.31 6.86 9.46
C GLU A 31 8.37 6.55 7.95
N ILE A 32 7.24 6.15 7.35
CA ILE A 32 7.16 5.78 5.94
C ILE A 32 7.48 6.97 5.03
N ALA A 33 6.86 8.13 5.25
CA ALA A 33 7.15 9.39 4.55
C ALA A 33 7.34 9.29 3.01
N GLY A 34 6.66 8.35 2.34
CA GLY A 34 6.78 8.13 0.89
C GLY A 34 8.01 7.30 0.46
N SER A 35 8.72 6.66 1.38
CA SER A 35 9.77 5.67 1.13
C SER A 35 9.15 4.27 0.99
N LEU A 36 9.31 3.64 -0.17
CA LEU A 36 8.84 2.27 -0.44
C LEU A 36 9.62 1.22 0.36
N VAL A 37 10.92 1.48 0.60
CA VAL A 37 11.76 0.63 1.45
C VAL A 37 11.25 0.67 2.89
N THR A 38 11.02 1.88 3.42
CA THR A 38 10.53 2.05 4.80
C THR A 38 9.10 1.52 4.95
N PHE A 39 8.25 1.73 3.96
CA PHE A 39 6.93 1.09 3.88
C PHE A 39 7.03 -0.42 4.06
N THR A 40 7.87 -1.09 3.26
CA THR A 40 8.02 -2.55 3.34
C THR A 40 8.54 -2.98 4.72
N ALA A 41 9.51 -2.27 5.28
CA ALA A 41 10.03 -2.54 6.63
C ALA A 41 8.97 -2.41 7.72
N VAL A 42 8.16 -1.34 7.67
CA VAL A 42 7.04 -1.12 8.59
C VAL A 42 6.00 -2.21 8.47
N LEU A 43 5.66 -2.63 7.25
CA LEU A 43 4.69 -3.71 7.07
C LEU A 43 5.18 -5.02 7.70
N VAL A 44 6.45 -5.38 7.50
CA VAL A 44 7.04 -6.56 8.14
C VAL A 44 7.03 -6.42 9.67
N LYS A 45 7.36 -5.24 10.21
CA LYS A 45 7.33 -4.95 11.66
C LYS A 45 5.93 -5.10 12.27
N ARG A 46 4.88 -4.69 11.55
CA ARG A 46 3.49 -4.68 12.07
C ARG A 46 2.71 -5.97 11.79
N TYR A 47 2.98 -6.61 10.65
CA TYR A 47 2.18 -7.71 10.12
C TYR A 47 2.99 -9.01 9.91
N GLY A 48 4.31 -8.98 10.12
CA GLY A 48 5.17 -10.13 9.88
C GLY A 48 5.27 -10.50 8.40
N ALA A 49 6.01 -11.59 8.10
CA ALA A 49 6.33 -11.99 6.73
C ALA A 49 5.11 -12.47 5.89
N THR A 50 4.02 -12.88 6.53
CA THR A 50 2.86 -13.49 5.86
C THR A 50 1.75 -12.49 5.56
N GLU A 51 1.40 -11.60 6.51
CA GLU A 51 0.29 -10.67 6.31
C GLU A 51 0.73 -9.35 5.61
N ASN A 52 2.03 -9.02 5.60
CA ASN A 52 2.52 -7.81 4.94
C ASN A 52 2.21 -7.78 3.43
N ASP A 53 2.20 -8.95 2.78
CA ASP A 53 1.95 -9.06 1.34
C ASP A 53 0.53 -8.58 1.00
N ALA A 54 -0.45 -8.87 1.85
CA ALA A 54 -1.82 -8.41 1.66
C ALA A 54 -1.92 -6.88 1.68
N VAL A 55 -1.17 -6.22 2.56
CA VAL A 55 -1.09 -4.75 2.63
C VAL A 55 -0.38 -4.18 1.40
N ASN A 56 0.73 -4.81 0.99
CA ASN A 56 1.51 -4.40 -0.18
C ASN A 56 0.68 -4.53 -1.47
N THR A 57 0.01 -5.67 -1.66
CA THR A 57 -0.90 -5.93 -2.78
C THR A 57 -2.05 -4.92 -2.80
N TRP A 58 -2.67 -4.66 -1.65
CA TRP A 58 -3.74 -3.66 -1.53
C TRP A 58 -3.27 -2.26 -1.93
N ALA A 59 -2.08 -1.83 -1.50
CA ALA A 59 -1.52 -0.54 -1.87
C ALA A 59 -1.26 -0.45 -3.39
N ASN A 60 -0.72 -1.52 -3.99
CA ASN A 60 -0.46 -1.58 -5.44
C ASN A 60 -1.76 -1.51 -6.28
N ARG A 61 -2.83 -2.20 -5.86
CA ARG A 61 -4.14 -2.08 -6.50
C ARG A 61 -4.62 -0.63 -6.48
N ARG A 62 -4.53 0.01 -5.32
CA ARG A 62 -4.96 1.41 -5.16
C ARG A 62 -4.14 2.37 -6.03
N TYR A 63 -2.85 2.12 -6.18
CA TYR A 63 -1.99 2.85 -7.11
C TYR A 63 -2.40 2.62 -8.58
N SER A 64 -2.70 1.38 -8.98
CA SER A 64 -3.19 1.09 -10.35
C SER A 64 -4.49 1.83 -10.67
N HIS A 65 -5.42 1.91 -9.72
CA HIS A 65 -6.65 2.69 -9.89
C HIS A 65 -6.36 4.19 -9.98
N TRP A 66 -5.46 4.71 -9.13
CA TRP A 66 -5.11 6.14 -9.11
C TRP A 66 -4.36 6.60 -10.36
N SER A 67 -3.40 5.80 -10.84
CA SER A 67 -2.55 6.14 -11.98
C SER A 67 -3.21 5.93 -13.35
N GLY A 68 -4.41 5.32 -13.39
CA GLY A 68 -5.06 4.89 -14.63
C GLY A 68 -4.36 3.72 -15.34
N ASN A 69 -3.25 3.21 -14.79
CA ASN A 69 -2.48 2.10 -15.34
C ASN A 69 -3.00 0.77 -14.78
N TYR A 70 -4.19 0.37 -15.25
CA TYR A 70 -4.80 -0.92 -14.94
C TYR A 70 -4.06 -2.03 -15.66
N THR A 71 -3.13 -2.66 -14.96
CA THR A 71 -2.55 -3.94 -15.38
C THR A 71 -3.41 -5.09 -14.84
N SER A 72 -3.62 -6.14 -15.64
CA SER A 72 -4.41 -7.32 -15.26
C SER A 72 -3.94 -8.01 -13.97
N LYS A 73 -2.68 -7.79 -13.56
CA LYS A 73 -2.09 -8.28 -12.31
C LYS A 73 -2.75 -7.70 -11.05
N TYR A 74 -3.34 -6.52 -11.12
CA TYR A 74 -3.94 -5.82 -9.98
C TYR A 74 -5.42 -5.51 -10.18
N ALA A 75 -6.07 -6.14 -11.16
CA ALA A 75 -7.52 -6.07 -11.30
C ALA A 75 -8.18 -6.58 -10.01
N ASP A 76 -9.29 -5.95 -9.62
CA ASP A 76 -10.16 -6.51 -8.60
C ASP A 76 -10.58 -7.94 -9.00
N PRO A 77 -10.66 -8.89 -8.06
CA PRO A 77 -11.21 -10.19 -8.38
C PRO A 77 -12.60 -10.00 -8.99
N VAL A 78 -12.85 -10.62 -10.13
CA VAL A 78 -14.16 -10.62 -10.77
C VAL A 78 -15.15 -11.13 -9.73
N LYS A 79 -16.09 -10.29 -9.30
CA LYS A 79 -17.22 -10.74 -8.50
C LYS A 79 -18.01 -11.70 -9.36
N VAL A 80 -17.82 -13.00 -9.12
CA VAL A 80 -18.71 -14.02 -9.67
C VAL A 80 -20.04 -13.83 -8.95
N ALA A 81 -21.07 -13.47 -9.73
CA ALA A 81 -22.44 -13.26 -9.25
C ALA A 81 -23.06 -14.57 -8.75
#